data_AF-A0A6C0EDR8-F1
#
_entry.id   AF-A0A6C0EDR8-F1
#
_cell.length_a   1.000
_cell.length_b   1.000
_cell.length_c   1.000
_cell.angle_alpha   90.00
_cell.angle_beta   90.00
_cell.angle_gamma   90.00
#
_symmetry.space_group_name_H-M   'P 1'
#
loop_
_entity.id
_entity.type
_entity.pdbx_description
1 polymer ?
#
loop_
_entity_poly.entity_id
_entity_poly.type
_entity_poly.pdbx_seq_one_letter_code
_entity_poly.pdbx_strand_id
1 'polypeptide(L)'
;MTLKSVSDSINNNKEANMNDLYEALCDFINDYNGNLIEGYDIKKNKNSKLSLMIIREHVYHMVRSIRTIKLTENNVNYYVLKTDSPDKIKLFICYIIFYFVDAIHLNNYYVGVDFEFNQRKIALCQLSFYPKRNKKIIFVIDPNFFSTQQLDILVKCVFTAPIKKIVHGSDSLDIPYIYEELLRSNISDMLKFIKNVIDTRFLCESVKLYYNEDKKCSIYDAMLYFNTINKSKYDELNQINDSMGPVQDINWVLAKMSSFNLKYATYDVLFLKDFLNDIFKKVANDKKIKKTLKLIIELTHFVFLEKYNILTLSSDAKKTTDPMNNYLIKIDNGNKSIISIYNDCIEHVNLKNIILKNLLGINYFKSTLTFVLKLIVYYNINNKHTVYMNKHDTFNGKISIRNIFAELNNLKMKKMHKFFAEFHKSIKKEI
;
A
#
# COMPACT_ATOMS: atom_id res chain seq x y z
N MET A 1 25.32 23.99 -1.70
CA MET A 1 24.21 23.84 -2.67
C MET A 1 23.14 23.03 -1.94
N THR A 2 21.92 23.54 -1.83
CA THR A 2 20.99 23.19 -0.72
C THR A 2 20.14 21.94 -0.99
N LEU A 3 19.50 21.37 0.04
CA LEU A 3 18.44 20.33 -0.07
C LEU A 3 17.39 20.63 -1.17
N LYS A 4 17.19 21.92 -1.47
CA LYS A 4 16.39 22.42 -2.58
C LYS A 4 16.87 21.89 -3.95
N SER A 5 18.17 21.89 -4.22
CA SER A 5 18.75 21.37 -5.47
C SER A 5 18.48 19.87 -5.65
N VAL A 6 18.67 19.05 -4.61
CA VAL A 6 18.31 17.62 -4.62
C VAL A 6 16.82 17.44 -4.90
N SER A 7 15.98 18.22 -4.20
CA SER A 7 14.52 18.18 -4.35
C SER A 7 14.08 18.55 -5.78
N ASP A 8 14.71 19.56 -6.37
CA ASP A 8 14.44 20.06 -7.73
C ASP A 8 14.92 19.06 -8.80
N SER A 9 16.09 18.44 -8.63
CA SER A 9 16.56 17.36 -9.50
C SER A 9 15.61 16.16 -9.47
N ILE A 10 15.11 15.76 -8.29
CA ILE A 10 14.14 14.66 -8.17
C ILE A 10 12.79 15.03 -8.81
N ASN A 11 12.38 16.29 -8.76
CA ASN A 11 11.09 16.76 -9.30
C ASN A 11 10.98 16.64 -10.81
N ASN A 12 12.09 16.75 -11.54
CA ASN A 12 12.02 16.95 -12.99
C ASN A 12 11.68 15.69 -13.80
N ASN A 13 11.65 14.49 -13.22
CA ASN A 13 11.06 13.21 -13.71
C ASN A 13 11.39 12.71 -15.13
N LYS A 14 11.88 13.57 -16.03
CA LYS A 14 12.82 13.24 -17.09
C LYS A 14 14.10 12.91 -16.38
N GLU A 15 14.80 11.87 -16.85
CA GLU A 15 16.22 11.59 -16.59
C GLU A 15 16.97 12.81 -16.06
N ALA A 16 16.81 13.12 -14.77
CA ALA A 16 17.62 14.12 -14.12
C ALA A 16 18.99 13.50 -14.28
N ASN A 17 19.87 14.21 -14.99
CA ASN A 17 21.15 13.64 -15.36
C ASN A 17 21.71 13.06 -14.06
N MET A 18 22.07 11.78 -14.02
CA MET A 18 22.54 11.17 -12.77
C MET A 18 23.68 12.00 -12.17
N ASN A 19 24.35 12.79 -13.01
CA ASN A 19 25.29 13.85 -12.69
C ASN A 19 24.69 15.00 -11.84
N ASP A 20 23.46 15.47 -12.08
CA ASP A 20 22.80 16.52 -11.30
C ASP A 20 22.41 16.01 -9.91
N LEU A 21 21.83 14.80 -9.83
CA LEU A 21 21.55 14.15 -8.55
C LEU A 21 22.86 13.81 -7.82
N TYR A 22 23.90 13.45 -8.56
CA TYR A 22 25.26 13.22 -8.06
C TYR A 22 25.87 14.50 -7.49
N GLU A 23 25.81 15.62 -8.20
CA GLU A 23 26.34 16.91 -7.73
C GLU A 23 25.56 17.37 -6.50
N ALA A 24 24.24 17.26 -6.52
CA ALA A 24 23.40 17.64 -5.39
C ALA A 24 23.64 16.72 -4.16
N LEU A 25 23.89 15.42 -4.37
CA LEU A 25 24.28 14.49 -3.30
C LEU A 25 25.69 14.80 -2.78
N CYS A 26 26.66 15.03 -3.66
CA CYS A 26 28.01 15.37 -3.27
C CYS A 26 28.03 16.67 -2.47
N ASP A 27 27.26 17.67 -2.85
CA ASP A 27 27.15 18.92 -2.12
C ASP A 27 26.43 18.74 -0.78
N PHE A 28 25.37 17.92 -0.72
CA PHE A 28 24.73 17.58 0.56
C PHE A 28 25.69 16.85 1.51
N ILE A 29 26.48 15.92 0.98
CA ILE A 29 27.49 15.17 1.74
C ILE A 29 28.68 16.07 2.12
N ASN A 30 29.05 17.03 1.27
CA ASN A 30 30.11 18.00 1.55
C ASN A 30 29.69 19.04 2.60
N ASP A 31 28.43 19.49 2.58
CA ASP A 31 27.85 20.31 3.65
C ASP A 31 27.77 19.51 4.98
N TYR A 32 27.71 18.18 4.90
CA TYR A 32 27.85 17.29 6.06
C TYR A 32 29.32 17.11 6.49
N ASN A 33 30.30 17.29 5.59
CA ASN A 33 31.73 17.06 5.84
C ASN A 33 32.37 18.12 6.76
N GLY A 34 31.96 18.04 8.02
CA GLY A 34 32.80 18.39 9.15
C GLY A 34 33.64 17.22 9.67
N ASN A 35 33.37 15.93 9.35
CA ASN A 35 34.16 14.74 9.80
C ASN A 35 33.60 13.33 9.40
N LEU A 36 32.90 13.11 8.26
CA LEU A 36 32.36 11.76 8.00
C LEU A 36 33.39 10.73 7.53
N ILE A 37 34.28 11.13 6.63
CA ILE A 37 35.34 10.27 6.12
C ILE A 37 36.64 11.05 6.24
N GLU A 38 37.32 10.90 7.38
CA GLU A 38 38.65 11.47 7.58
C GLU A 38 39.56 11.07 6.40
N GLY A 39 40.05 12.06 5.64
CA GLY A 39 40.98 11.86 4.53
C GLY A 39 40.40 11.58 3.14
N TYR A 40 39.06 11.60 2.92
CA TYR A 40 38.48 11.41 1.58
C TYR A 40 37.89 12.70 1.00
N ASP A 41 38.63 13.33 0.08
CA ASP A 41 38.17 14.52 -0.67
C ASP A 41 37.43 14.09 -1.94
N ILE A 42 36.09 14.19 -1.89
CA ILE A 42 35.20 13.85 -3.01
C ILE A 42 35.50 14.69 -4.26
N LYS A 43 35.96 15.94 -4.10
CA LYS A 43 36.23 16.85 -5.22
C LYS A 43 37.53 16.52 -5.96
N LYS A 44 38.49 15.88 -5.30
CA LYS A 44 39.76 15.46 -5.93
C LYS A 44 39.62 14.20 -6.78
N ASN A 45 38.59 13.38 -6.54
CA ASN A 45 38.45 12.09 -7.20
C ASN A 45 37.59 12.18 -8.46
N LYS A 46 38.23 12.15 -9.65
CA LYS A 46 37.57 12.30 -10.97
C LYS A 46 36.60 11.17 -11.34
N ASN A 47 36.59 10.05 -10.59
CA ASN A 47 35.66 8.94 -10.83
C ASN A 47 34.42 9.05 -9.93
N SER A 48 33.42 9.79 -10.40
CA SER A 48 32.16 10.07 -9.70
C SER A 48 31.43 8.82 -9.21
N LYS A 49 31.45 7.74 -10.01
CA LYS A 49 30.76 6.48 -9.69
C LYS A 49 31.39 5.75 -8.51
N LEU A 50 32.72 5.65 -8.46
CA LEU A 50 33.42 4.99 -7.35
C LEU A 50 33.21 5.76 -6.04
N SER A 51 33.31 7.10 -6.08
CA SER A 51 33.02 7.96 -4.93
C SER A 51 31.61 7.76 -4.39
N LEU A 52 30.59 7.68 -5.26
CA LEU A 52 29.23 7.38 -4.83
C LEU A 52 29.09 6.02 -4.15
N MET A 53 29.76 4.99 -4.69
CA MET A 53 29.73 3.66 -4.07
C MET A 53 30.36 3.69 -2.68
N ILE A 54 31.50 4.37 -2.52
CA ILE A 54 32.17 4.53 -1.23
C ILE A 54 31.25 5.25 -0.24
N ILE A 55 30.66 6.38 -0.64
CA ILE A 55 29.79 7.15 0.24
C ILE A 55 28.53 6.37 0.59
N ARG A 56 27.94 5.66 -0.39
CA ARG A 56 26.80 4.76 -0.14
C ARG A 56 27.18 3.73 0.91
N GLU A 57 28.27 2.99 0.74
CA GLU A 57 28.69 1.98 1.73
C GLU A 57 29.01 2.60 3.09
N HIS A 58 29.55 3.82 3.12
CA HIS A 58 29.82 4.56 4.34
C HIS A 58 28.51 4.96 5.08
N VAL A 59 27.49 5.46 4.37
CA VAL A 59 26.16 5.74 4.93
C VAL A 59 25.54 4.46 5.52
N TYR A 60 25.59 3.34 4.78
CA TYR A 60 25.12 2.06 5.29
C TYR A 60 25.94 1.55 6.48
N HIS A 61 27.25 1.83 6.52
CA HIS A 61 28.08 1.53 7.68
C HIS A 61 27.66 2.35 8.90
N MET A 62 27.56 3.68 8.75
CA MET A 62 27.13 4.56 9.83
C MET A 62 25.80 4.16 10.45
N VAL A 63 24.77 3.93 9.63
CA VAL A 63 23.44 3.51 10.13
C VAL A 63 23.55 2.26 11.00
N ARG A 64 24.45 1.32 10.66
CA ARG A 64 24.71 0.12 11.47
C ARG A 64 25.51 0.43 12.74
N SER A 65 26.49 1.32 12.66
CA SER A 65 27.38 1.66 13.77
C SER A 65 26.65 2.46 14.85
N ILE A 66 25.80 3.41 14.45
CA ILE A 66 25.04 4.27 15.38
C ILE A 66 23.63 3.76 15.71
N ARG A 67 23.31 2.52 15.31
CA ARG A 67 22.01 1.87 15.58
C ARG A 67 21.63 2.00 17.06
N THR A 68 20.34 2.16 17.34
CA THR A 68 19.84 2.15 18.71
C THR A 68 19.73 0.72 19.24
N ILE A 69 19.13 -0.18 18.47
CA ILE A 69 19.02 -1.60 18.84
C ILE A 69 19.36 -2.48 17.64
N LYS A 70 19.74 -3.74 17.93
CA LYS A 70 19.95 -4.78 16.94
C LYS A 70 19.03 -5.95 17.28
N LEU A 71 18.14 -6.31 16.36
CA LEU A 71 17.29 -7.48 16.48
C LEU A 71 17.79 -8.57 15.53
N THR A 72 17.67 -9.83 15.95
CA THR A 72 18.05 -10.99 15.12
C THR A 72 16.86 -11.92 15.05
N GLU A 73 16.30 -12.09 13.86
CA GLU A 73 15.13 -12.93 13.62
C GLU A 73 15.40 -13.76 12.37
N ASN A 74 15.14 -15.08 12.41
CA ASN A 74 15.37 -15.99 11.29
C ASN A 74 16.77 -15.86 10.64
N ASN A 75 17.83 -15.71 11.46
CA ASN A 75 19.22 -15.47 11.03
C ASN A 75 19.45 -14.16 10.25
N VAL A 76 18.48 -13.24 10.25
CA VAL A 76 18.58 -11.91 9.64
C VAL A 76 18.77 -10.86 10.72
N ASN A 77 19.75 -9.96 10.51
CA ASN A 77 20.00 -8.85 11.40
C ASN A 77 19.21 -7.61 10.96
N TYR A 78 18.43 -7.06 11.89
CA TYR A 78 17.70 -5.81 11.76
C TYR A 78 18.40 -4.74 12.60
N TYR A 79 18.78 -3.65 11.94
CA TYR A 79 19.43 -2.50 12.54
C TYR A 79 18.40 -1.40 12.70
N VAL A 80 18.02 -1.09 13.94
CA VAL A 80 16.95 -0.14 14.23
C VAL A 80 17.57 1.17 14.68
N LEU A 81 17.13 2.28 14.07
CA LEU A 81 17.60 3.62 14.40
C LEU A 81 16.42 4.53 14.75
N LYS A 82 16.47 5.16 15.93
CA LYS A 82 15.63 6.31 16.28
C LYS A 82 16.20 7.59 15.69
N THR A 83 15.45 8.33 14.88
CA THR A 83 15.91 9.62 14.32
C THR A 83 15.56 10.79 15.25
N ASP A 84 16.16 10.78 16.44
CA ASP A 84 15.87 11.71 17.55
C ASP A 84 16.82 12.92 17.62
N SER A 85 17.65 13.15 16.61
CA SER A 85 18.61 14.25 16.56
C SER A 85 18.83 14.74 15.11
N PRO A 86 19.25 16.00 14.92
CA PRO A 86 19.49 16.56 13.59
C PRO A 86 20.43 15.72 12.72
N ASP A 87 21.50 15.17 13.28
CA ASP A 87 22.46 14.36 12.52
C ASP A 87 21.88 13.01 12.11
N LYS A 88 21.04 12.39 12.95
CA LYS A 88 20.32 11.17 12.57
C LYS A 88 19.25 11.42 11.52
N ILE A 89 18.58 12.58 11.55
CA ILE A 89 17.65 13.01 10.48
C ILE A 89 18.41 13.16 9.16
N LYS A 90 19.55 13.87 9.16
CA LYS A 90 20.40 13.99 7.97
C LYS A 90 20.86 12.63 7.45
N LEU A 91 21.29 11.73 8.34
CA LEU A 91 21.69 10.37 7.97
C LEU A 91 20.54 9.59 7.35
N PHE A 92 19.33 9.71 7.91
CA PHE A 92 18.13 9.10 7.35
C PHE A 92 17.83 9.65 5.94
N ILE A 93 17.89 10.98 5.74
CA ILE A 93 17.72 11.60 4.42
C ILE A 93 18.75 11.08 3.41
N CYS A 94 20.04 11.04 3.79
CA CYS A 94 21.09 10.41 2.98
C CYS A 94 20.73 8.97 2.59
N TYR A 95 20.31 8.18 3.58
CA TYR A 95 19.98 6.77 3.37
C TYR A 95 18.83 6.58 2.38
N ILE A 96 17.73 7.31 2.53
CA ILE A 96 16.56 7.14 1.66
C ILE A 96 16.83 7.60 0.23
N ILE A 97 17.70 8.59 0.02
CA ILE A 97 18.10 8.99 -1.33
C ILE A 97 18.90 7.85 -2.00
N PHE A 98 19.87 7.25 -1.30
CA PHE A 98 20.59 6.09 -1.85
C PHE A 98 19.68 4.88 -2.08
N TYR A 99 18.74 4.63 -1.17
CA TYR A 99 17.76 3.56 -1.33
C TYR A 99 16.85 3.78 -2.54
N PHE A 100 16.43 5.04 -2.79
CA PHE A 100 15.67 5.45 -3.95
C PHE A 100 16.43 5.24 -5.26
N VAL A 101 17.70 5.68 -5.31
CA VAL A 101 18.58 5.47 -6.48
C VAL A 101 18.73 3.97 -6.75
N ASP A 102 19.00 3.18 -5.73
CA ASP A 102 19.08 1.72 -5.86
C ASP A 102 17.76 1.13 -6.39
N ALA A 103 16.61 1.61 -5.90
CA ALA A 103 15.29 1.13 -6.29
C ALA A 103 14.94 1.41 -7.76
N ILE A 104 15.30 2.59 -8.28
CA ILE A 104 15.07 2.95 -9.69
C ILE A 104 15.80 2.00 -10.64
N HIS A 105 17.03 1.59 -10.30
CA HIS A 105 17.85 0.77 -11.20
C HIS A 105 17.63 -0.73 -11.05
N LEU A 106 17.33 -1.21 -9.85
CA LEU A 106 17.42 -2.65 -9.55
C LEU A 106 16.07 -3.35 -9.48
N ASN A 107 14.95 -2.61 -9.53
CA ASN A 107 13.57 -3.07 -9.34
C ASN A 107 13.36 -3.90 -8.05
N ASN A 108 12.11 -4.14 -7.66
CA ASN A 108 11.74 -5.02 -6.53
C ASN A 108 12.27 -4.59 -5.14
N TYR A 109 12.28 -3.28 -4.89
CA TYR A 109 12.56 -2.73 -3.56
C TYR A 109 11.26 -2.62 -2.75
N TYR A 110 11.35 -2.85 -1.45
CA TYR A 110 10.20 -2.86 -0.54
C TYR A 110 10.50 -2.03 0.70
N VAL A 111 9.47 -1.38 1.24
CA VAL A 111 9.50 -0.75 2.56
C VAL A 111 8.25 -1.18 3.31
N GLY A 112 8.42 -1.72 4.51
CA GLY A 112 7.33 -1.93 5.47
C GLY A 112 7.05 -0.61 6.17
N VAL A 113 5.78 -0.22 6.25
CA VAL A 113 5.36 1.07 6.81
C VAL A 113 4.29 0.82 7.85
N ASP A 114 4.42 1.50 8.98
CA ASP A 114 3.42 1.59 10.04
C ASP A 114 3.51 2.97 10.71
N PHE A 115 2.49 3.33 11.48
CA PHE A 115 2.40 4.62 12.14
C PHE A 115 1.80 4.51 13.54
N GLU A 116 2.23 5.41 14.42
CA GLU A 116 1.66 5.56 15.75
C GLU A 116 1.11 6.97 15.95
N PHE A 117 0.00 7.09 16.66
CA PHE A 117 -0.76 8.32 16.79
C PHE A 117 -0.98 8.72 18.25
N ASN A 118 -0.79 10.01 18.56
CA ASN A 118 -1.22 10.62 19.80
C ASN A 118 -2.51 11.39 19.56
N GLN A 119 -3.63 10.97 20.14
CA GLN A 119 -4.92 11.66 19.97
C GLN A 119 -5.28 11.94 18.49
N ARG A 120 -5.05 10.95 17.63
CA ARG A 120 -5.22 11.00 16.15
C ARG A 120 -4.23 11.88 15.39
N LYS A 121 -3.27 12.52 16.05
CA LYS A 121 -2.14 13.19 15.37
C LYS A 121 -0.98 12.23 15.23
N ILE A 122 -0.30 12.28 14.10
CA ILE A 122 0.86 11.44 13.87
C ILE A 122 1.95 11.72 14.92
N ALA A 123 2.53 10.65 15.46
CA ALA A 123 3.61 10.74 16.44
C ALA A 123 4.84 9.94 16.02
N LEU A 124 4.67 8.76 15.41
CA LEU A 124 5.78 7.97 14.89
C LEU A 124 5.44 7.39 13.51
N CYS A 125 6.47 7.24 12.69
CA CYS A 125 6.44 6.47 11.47
C CYS A 125 7.59 5.46 11.49
N GLN A 126 7.26 4.20 11.25
CA GLN A 126 8.20 3.10 11.22
C GLN A 126 8.42 2.67 9.77
N LEU A 127 9.68 2.64 9.35
CA LEU A 127 10.07 2.34 7.97
C LEU A 127 11.09 1.21 7.96
N SER A 128 10.64 0.01 7.61
CA SER A 128 11.50 -1.18 7.47
C SER A 128 11.97 -1.32 6.03
N PHE A 129 13.24 -1.04 5.77
CA PHE A 129 13.85 -1.08 4.45
C PHE A 129 14.43 -2.47 4.15
N TYR A 130 14.08 -2.99 2.97
CA TYR A 130 14.47 -4.32 2.54
C TYR A 130 15.41 -4.30 1.32
N PRO A 131 16.66 -3.79 1.47
CA PRO A 131 17.63 -3.82 0.39
C PRO A 131 17.96 -5.27 -0.01
N LYS A 132 18.54 -5.46 -1.20
CA LYS A 132 19.02 -6.77 -1.67
C LYS A 132 20.15 -7.37 -0.81
N ARG A 133 20.68 -6.60 0.16
CA ARG A 133 21.69 -7.04 1.13
C ARG A 133 21.07 -7.85 2.28
N ASN A 134 21.89 -8.66 2.96
CA ASN A 134 21.48 -9.48 4.11
C ASN A 134 21.22 -8.69 5.41
N LYS A 135 21.34 -7.36 5.37
CA LYS A 135 21.17 -6.48 6.53
C LYS A 135 19.97 -5.58 6.28
N LYS A 136 18.98 -5.66 7.16
CA LYS A 136 17.74 -4.87 7.09
C LYS A 136 17.85 -3.70 8.03
N ILE A 137 17.25 -2.58 7.66
CA ILE A 137 17.37 -1.33 8.41
C ILE A 137 15.96 -0.85 8.69
N ILE A 138 15.68 -0.51 9.95
CA ILE A 138 14.40 0.05 10.37
C ILE A 138 14.68 1.44 10.92
N PHE A 139 14.04 2.46 10.35
CA PHE A 139 14.03 3.79 10.92
C PHE A 139 12.72 4.00 11.66
N VAL A 140 12.81 4.53 12.88
CA VAL A 140 11.67 5.04 13.62
C VAL A 140 11.84 6.55 13.70
N ILE A 141 10.91 7.25 13.04
CA ILE A 141 10.96 8.69 12.84
C ILE A 141 9.73 9.35 13.46
N ASP A 142 9.87 10.61 13.85
CA ASP A 142 8.74 11.49 14.12
C ASP A 142 8.65 12.46 12.92
N PRO A 143 7.62 12.36 12.07
CA PRO A 143 7.49 13.23 10.90
C PRO A 143 7.45 14.73 11.25
N ASN A 144 7.07 15.10 12.47
CA ASN A 144 6.99 16.49 12.90
C ASN A 144 8.37 17.14 13.11
N PHE A 145 9.44 16.34 13.19
CA PHE A 145 10.82 16.86 13.32
C PHE A 145 11.44 17.25 11.98
N PHE A 146 10.75 16.99 10.86
CA PHE A 146 11.26 17.22 9.53
C PHE A 146 10.89 18.63 9.07
N SER A 147 11.85 19.33 8.46
CA SER A 147 11.51 20.53 7.68
C SER A 147 10.70 20.15 6.44
N THR A 148 9.97 21.10 5.86
CA THR A 148 9.21 20.87 4.62
C THR A 148 10.06 20.26 3.51
N GLN A 149 11.32 20.70 3.37
CA GLN A 149 12.24 20.17 2.36
C GLN A 149 12.62 18.70 2.63
N GLN A 150 12.84 18.35 3.89
CA GLN A 150 13.16 16.97 4.28
C GLN A 150 11.95 16.05 4.10
N LEU A 151 10.74 16.56 4.41
CA LEU A 151 9.49 15.85 4.19
C LEU A 151 9.23 15.63 2.69
N ASP A 152 9.51 16.63 1.84
CA ASP A 152 9.42 16.49 0.38
C ASP A 152 10.34 15.38 -0.14
N ILE A 153 11.55 15.26 0.41
CA ILE A 153 12.48 14.17 0.05
C ILE A 153 11.93 12.82 0.51
N LEU A 154 11.38 12.73 1.73
CA LEU A 154 10.72 11.50 2.21
C LEU A 154 9.58 11.08 1.27
N VAL A 155 8.71 12.02 0.92
CA VAL A 155 7.59 11.78 0.00
C VAL A 155 8.07 11.29 -1.36
N LYS A 156 9.10 11.92 -1.93
CA LYS A 156 9.62 11.57 -3.26
C LYS A 156 10.39 10.25 -3.26
N CYS A 157 11.32 10.09 -2.32
CA CYS A 157 12.25 8.96 -2.30
C CYS A 157 11.64 7.68 -1.73
N VAL A 158 10.58 7.77 -0.92
CA VAL A 158 9.95 6.59 -0.30
C VAL A 158 8.51 6.41 -0.76
N PHE A 159 7.64 7.39 -0.50
CA PHE A 159 6.20 7.20 -0.66
C PHE A 159 5.73 7.21 -2.12
N THR A 160 6.26 8.09 -2.96
CA THR A 160 5.88 8.19 -4.39
C THR A 160 6.86 7.50 -5.34
N ALA A 161 8.00 7.04 -4.81
CA ALA A 161 8.98 6.23 -5.53
C ALA A 161 8.42 4.88 -6.02
N PRO A 162 9.05 4.25 -7.05
CA PRO A 162 8.72 2.90 -7.52
C PRO A 162 9.16 1.79 -6.54
N ILE A 163 9.06 2.05 -5.24
CA ILE A 163 9.31 1.13 -4.13
C ILE A 163 7.95 0.61 -3.66
N LYS A 164 7.83 -0.71 -3.44
CA LYS A 164 6.61 -1.30 -2.88
C LYS A 164 6.47 -0.98 -1.40
N LYS A 165 5.37 -0.37 -1.00
CA LYS A 165 5.02 -0.11 0.41
C LYS A 165 4.16 -1.27 0.90
N ILE A 166 4.64 -1.98 1.91
CA ILE A 166 3.89 -3.05 2.56
C ILE A 166 3.31 -2.45 3.85
N VAL A 167 2.00 -2.55 4.00
CA VAL A 167 1.26 -2.10 5.18
C VAL A 167 0.34 -3.22 5.66
N HIS A 168 -0.27 -3.06 6.83
CA HIS A 168 -1.20 -4.04 7.36
C HIS A 168 -2.41 -3.34 8.01
N GLY A 169 -3.56 -3.39 7.34
CA GLY A 169 -4.79 -2.81 7.90
C GLY A 169 -4.75 -1.29 7.98
N SER A 170 -4.22 -0.65 6.93
CA SER A 170 -3.87 0.78 6.94
C SER A 170 -5.04 1.73 6.65
N ASP A 171 -6.25 1.21 6.51
CA ASP A 171 -7.40 1.92 5.94
C ASP A 171 -8.04 2.95 6.88
N SER A 172 -7.78 2.89 8.18
CA SER A 172 -8.47 3.70 9.18
C SER A 172 -7.75 5.00 9.53
N LEU A 173 -6.43 4.96 9.79
CA LEU A 173 -5.62 6.10 10.26
C LEU A 173 -4.43 6.39 9.35
N ASP A 174 -3.69 5.36 8.94
CA ASP A 174 -2.47 5.51 8.14
C ASP A 174 -2.72 6.13 6.76
N ILE A 175 -3.66 5.58 5.99
CA ILE A 175 -3.99 6.09 4.66
C ILE A 175 -4.55 7.52 4.73
N PRO A 176 -5.48 7.87 5.65
CA PRO A 176 -5.89 9.26 5.81
C PRO A 176 -4.70 10.18 6.11
N TYR A 177 -3.84 9.82 7.07
CA TYR A 177 -2.64 10.60 7.38
C TYR A 177 -1.73 10.77 6.16
N ILE A 178 -1.43 9.67 5.46
CA ILE A 178 -0.59 9.72 4.26
C ILE A 178 -1.22 10.64 3.22
N TYR A 179 -2.53 10.54 2.98
CA TYR A 179 -3.21 11.29 1.92
C TYR A 179 -3.32 12.78 2.25
N GLU A 180 -3.80 13.10 3.44
CA GLU A 180 -4.20 14.44 3.84
C GLU A 180 -3.00 15.26 4.34
N GLU A 181 -2.12 14.65 5.14
CA GLU A 181 -1.00 15.35 5.76
C GLU A 181 0.31 15.17 4.99
N LEU A 182 0.74 13.92 4.78
CA LEU A 182 2.05 13.63 4.18
C LEU A 182 2.09 14.03 2.69
N LEU A 183 1.06 13.64 1.93
CA LEU A 183 0.91 13.95 0.51
C LEU A 183 0.14 15.25 0.26
N ARG A 184 -0.32 15.93 1.32
CA ARG A 184 -0.99 17.25 1.28
C ARG A 184 -2.13 17.32 0.27
N SER A 185 -2.97 16.28 0.22
CA SER A 185 -4.09 16.19 -0.71
C SER A 185 -3.71 16.25 -2.20
N ASN A 186 -2.44 15.98 -2.55
CA ASN A 186 -1.97 16.02 -3.93
C ASN A 186 -2.34 14.73 -4.69
N ILE A 187 -3.32 14.82 -5.60
CA ILE A 187 -3.82 13.69 -6.38
C ILE A 187 -2.72 12.98 -7.18
N SER A 188 -1.78 13.71 -7.78
CA SER A 188 -0.69 13.11 -8.58
C SER A 188 0.19 12.22 -7.71
N ASP A 189 0.54 12.70 -6.52
CA ASP A 189 1.38 11.96 -5.58
C ASP A 189 0.62 10.80 -4.93
N MET A 190 -0.67 10.96 -4.61
CA MET A 190 -1.54 9.86 -4.19
C MET A 190 -1.57 8.74 -5.24
N LEU A 191 -1.73 9.10 -6.51
CA LEU A 191 -1.74 8.14 -7.62
C LEU A 191 -0.39 7.43 -7.80
N LYS A 192 0.74 8.10 -7.52
CA LYS A 192 2.08 7.47 -7.54
C LYS A 192 2.27 6.54 -6.33
N PHE A 193 1.84 6.98 -5.14
CA PHE A 193 1.91 6.21 -3.91
C PHE A 193 1.10 4.92 -4.03
N ILE A 194 -0.19 5.03 -4.36
CA ILE A 194 -1.12 3.90 -4.31
C ILE A 194 -0.73 2.76 -5.26
N LYS A 195 -0.18 3.07 -6.45
CA LYS A 195 0.32 2.07 -7.43
C LYS A 195 1.32 1.08 -6.86
N ASN A 196 1.92 1.42 -5.72
CA ASN A 196 2.97 0.67 -5.09
C ASN A 196 2.61 0.19 -3.67
N VAL A 197 1.39 0.39 -3.19
CA VAL A 197 0.94 -0.10 -1.88
C VAL A 197 0.51 -1.56 -1.96
N ILE A 198 0.78 -2.33 -0.91
CA ILE A 198 0.28 -3.68 -0.71
C ILE A 198 -0.18 -3.76 0.74
N ASP A 199 -1.49 -3.83 0.96
CA ASP A 199 -2.05 -4.07 2.28
C ASP A 199 -2.21 -5.58 2.50
N THR A 200 -1.44 -6.10 3.45
CA THR A 200 -1.39 -7.53 3.76
C THR A 200 -2.64 -8.03 4.48
N ARG A 201 -3.43 -7.16 5.14
CA ARG A 201 -4.67 -7.56 5.81
C ARG A 201 -5.67 -8.14 4.82
N PHE A 202 -5.94 -7.46 3.71
CA PHE A 202 -6.89 -7.93 2.71
C PHE A 202 -6.41 -9.18 1.96
N LEU A 203 -5.09 -9.36 1.81
CA LEU A 203 -4.52 -10.60 1.29
C LEU A 203 -4.74 -11.76 2.26
N CYS A 204 -4.50 -11.55 3.56
CA CYS A 204 -4.78 -12.52 4.62
C CYS A 204 -6.26 -12.91 4.64
N GLU A 205 -7.17 -11.94 4.67
CA GLU A 205 -8.62 -12.18 4.69
C GLU A 205 -9.06 -13.02 3.49
N SER A 206 -8.53 -12.71 2.29
CA SER A 206 -8.85 -13.45 1.06
C SER A 206 -8.42 -14.92 1.12
N VAL A 207 -7.25 -15.22 1.71
CA VAL A 207 -6.76 -16.59 1.88
C VAL A 207 -7.55 -17.33 2.97
N LYS A 208 -7.82 -16.70 4.12
CA LYS A 208 -8.61 -17.36 5.19
C LYS A 208 -10.02 -17.69 4.71
N LEU A 209 -10.68 -16.76 4.01
CA LEU A 209 -11.97 -17.02 3.35
C LEU A 209 -11.89 -18.16 2.33
N TYR A 210 -10.75 -18.33 1.63
CA TYR A 210 -10.56 -19.43 0.69
C TYR A 210 -10.54 -20.80 1.36
N TYR A 211 -9.93 -20.90 2.53
CA TYR A 211 -9.86 -22.13 3.32
C TYR A 211 -11.02 -22.28 4.32
N ASN A 212 -12.08 -21.46 4.20
CA ASN A 212 -13.23 -21.44 5.10
C ASN A 212 -12.87 -21.23 6.59
N GLU A 213 -11.89 -20.39 6.85
CA GLU A 213 -11.47 -20.01 8.20
C GLU A 213 -12.05 -18.65 8.62
N ASP A 214 -11.92 -18.31 9.91
CA ASP A 214 -12.29 -16.99 10.42
C ASP A 214 -11.49 -15.90 9.70
N LYS A 215 -12.17 -14.82 9.30
CA LYS A 215 -11.56 -13.74 8.51
C LYS A 215 -10.77 -12.74 9.34
N LYS A 216 -10.68 -12.89 10.68
CA LYS A 216 -9.86 -11.96 11.47
C LYS A 216 -8.39 -12.08 11.08
N CYS A 217 -7.80 -10.95 10.75
CA CYS A 217 -6.40 -10.83 10.36
C CYS A 217 -5.77 -9.69 11.17
N SER A 218 -5.72 -9.84 12.49
CA SER A 218 -4.78 -9.06 13.30
C SER A 218 -3.35 -9.44 12.87
N ILE A 219 -2.40 -8.53 13.01
CA ILE A 219 -1.06 -8.71 12.44
C ILE A 219 -0.35 -9.96 13.02
N TYR A 220 -0.37 -10.16 14.34
CA TYR A 220 0.31 -11.29 14.99
C TYR A 220 -0.41 -12.63 14.75
N ASP A 221 -1.75 -12.68 14.81
CA ASP A 221 -2.50 -13.91 14.51
C ASP A 221 -2.32 -14.31 13.05
N ALA A 222 -2.29 -13.33 12.14
CA ALA A 222 -2.03 -13.58 10.73
C ALA A 222 -0.61 -14.12 10.52
N MET A 223 0.41 -13.49 11.11
CA MET A 223 1.79 -13.98 10.98
C MET A 223 1.98 -15.40 11.50
N LEU A 224 1.32 -15.77 12.61
CA LEU A 224 1.32 -17.14 13.11
C LEU A 224 0.61 -18.09 12.12
N TYR A 225 -0.56 -17.71 11.61
CA TYR A 225 -1.32 -18.53 10.66
C TYR A 225 -0.57 -18.83 9.35
N PHE A 226 0.26 -17.90 8.88
CA PHE A 226 1.08 -18.06 7.70
C PHE A 226 2.47 -18.65 7.99
N ASN A 227 2.78 -18.98 9.25
CA ASN A 227 4.09 -19.46 9.71
C ASN A 227 5.24 -18.46 9.46
N THR A 228 4.95 -17.17 9.38
CA THR A 228 5.97 -16.12 9.34
C THR A 228 6.76 -16.09 10.65
N ILE A 229 6.04 -16.30 11.76
CA ILE A 229 6.56 -16.43 13.10
C ILE A 229 6.11 -17.76 13.70
N ASN A 230 6.90 -18.28 14.63
CA ASN A 230 6.52 -19.47 15.39
C ASN A 230 5.70 -19.10 16.64
N LYS A 231 5.16 -20.11 17.33
CA LYS A 231 4.35 -19.91 18.54
C LYS A 231 5.09 -19.18 19.66
N SER A 232 6.37 -19.50 19.88
CA SER A 232 7.19 -18.83 20.90
C SER A 232 7.33 -17.33 20.63
N LYS A 233 7.57 -16.93 19.38
CA LYS A 233 7.64 -15.52 18.97
C LYS A 233 6.28 -14.85 19.08
N TYR A 234 5.20 -15.52 18.69
CA TYR A 234 3.84 -15.01 18.87
C TYR A 234 3.53 -14.72 20.34
N ASP A 235 3.87 -15.65 21.24
CA ASP A 235 3.65 -15.48 22.68
C ASP A 235 4.51 -14.33 23.25
N GLU A 236 5.77 -14.18 22.79
CA GLU A 236 6.61 -13.03 23.12
C GLU A 236 5.98 -11.70 22.68
N LEU A 237 5.48 -11.61 21.44
CA LEU A 237 4.87 -10.39 20.90
C LEU A 237 3.58 -10.02 21.64
N ASN A 238 2.74 -11.01 21.97
CA ASN A 238 1.56 -10.77 22.78
C ASN A 238 1.92 -10.30 24.20
N GLN A 239 2.93 -10.88 24.83
CA GLN A 239 3.39 -10.40 26.14
C GLN A 239 3.89 -8.96 26.08
N ILE A 240 4.62 -8.58 25.02
CA ILE A 240 5.06 -7.19 24.82
C ILE A 240 3.83 -6.27 24.65
N ASN A 241 2.87 -6.66 23.80
CA ASN A 241 1.65 -5.91 23.57
C ASN A 241 0.84 -5.72 24.86
N ASP A 242 0.60 -6.79 25.61
CA ASP A 242 -0.17 -6.76 26.86
C ASP A 242 0.53 -5.92 27.93
N SER A 243 1.86 -5.97 27.99
CA SER A 243 2.68 -5.21 28.94
C SER A 243 2.74 -3.71 28.62
N MET A 244 2.39 -3.28 27.40
CA MET A 244 2.28 -1.85 27.09
C MET A 244 1.03 -1.20 27.72
N GLY A 245 0.03 -2.00 28.10
CA GLY A 245 -1.30 -1.50 28.43
C GLY A 245 -2.08 -1.07 27.19
N PRO A 246 -3.22 -0.37 27.34
CA PRO A 246 -4.04 0.02 26.22
C PRO A 246 -3.31 1.01 25.30
N VAL A 247 -3.18 0.68 24.02
CA VAL A 247 -2.41 1.48 23.03
C VAL A 247 -2.89 2.93 22.96
N GLN A 248 -4.19 3.18 23.15
CA GLN A 248 -4.76 4.53 23.16
C GLN A 248 -4.27 5.43 24.30
N ASP A 249 -3.73 4.83 25.37
CA ASP A 249 -3.22 5.55 26.55
C ASP A 249 -1.72 5.85 26.42
N ILE A 250 -1.06 5.32 25.39
CA ILE A 250 0.37 5.50 25.14
C ILE A 250 0.60 6.86 24.50
N ASN A 251 1.45 7.66 25.13
CA ASN A 251 1.94 8.91 24.56
C ASN A 251 3.29 8.68 23.87
N TRP A 252 3.25 8.60 22.55
CA TRP A 252 4.41 8.37 21.71
C TRP A 252 5.26 9.64 21.59
N VAL A 253 6.44 9.63 22.21
CA VAL A 253 7.42 10.72 22.11
C VAL A 253 8.78 10.12 21.79
N LEU A 254 9.23 10.24 20.53
CA LEU A 254 10.43 9.55 20.01
C LEU A 254 11.66 9.71 20.91
N ALA A 255 11.94 10.94 21.35
CA ALA A 255 13.09 11.28 22.18
C ALA A 255 13.05 10.63 23.58
N LYS A 256 11.86 10.35 24.11
CA LYS A 256 11.64 9.76 25.45
C LYS A 256 11.31 8.26 25.37
N MET A 257 11.27 7.69 24.18
CA MET A 257 10.83 6.32 23.97
C MET A 257 11.84 5.32 24.55
N SER A 258 11.36 4.49 25.48
CA SER A 258 12.13 3.42 26.09
C SER A 258 12.59 2.38 25.05
N SER A 259 13.57 1.55 25.40
CA SER A 259 13.97 0.42 24.56
C SER A 259 12.82 -0.56 24.32
N PHE A 260 11.93 -0.71 25.31
CA PHE A 260 10.76 -1.57 25.24
C PHE A 260 9.73 -1.05 24.23
N ASN A 261 9.33 0.22 24.32
CA ASN A 261 8.42 0.84 23.35
C ASN A 261 9.02 0.86 21.93
N LEU A 262 10.33 1.11 21.81
CA LEU A 262 11.01 1.01 20.52
C LEU A 262 10.91 -0.40 19.93
N LYS A 263 11.10 -1.43 20.76
CA LYS A 263 11.04 -2.83 20.32
C LYS A 263 9.63 -3.17 19.84
N TYR A 264 8.60 -2.78 20.58
CA TYR A 264 7.20 -2.93 20.17
C TYR A 264 6.95 -2.29 18.79
N ALA A 265 7.18 -0.97 18.67
CA ALA A 265 6.94 -0.21 17.45
C ALA A 265 7.71 -0.78 16.24
N THR A 266 8.87 -1.39 16.48
CA THR A 266 9.67 -2.02 15.42
C THR A 266 9.02 -3.30 14.90
N TYR A 267 8.38 -4.10 15.75
CA TYR A 267 7.86 -5.41 15.37
C TYR A 267 6.70 -5.34 14.37
N ASP A 268 5.94 -4.25 14.37
CA ASP A 268 4.82 -4.06 13.45
C ASP A 268 5.27 -3.93 11.98
N VAL A 269 6.51 -3.51 11.75
CA VAL A 269 7.10 -3.41 10.40
C VAL A 269 8.18 -4.46 10.10
N LEU A 270 8.72 -5.13 11.12
CA LEU A 270 9.89 -5.99 11.00
C LEU A 270 9.66 -7.19 10.07
N PHE A 271 8.49 -7.83 10.22
CA PHE A 271 8.17 -9.08 9.53
C PHE A 271 7.32 -8.88 8.26
N LEU A 272 6.89 -7.66 7.94
CA LEU A 272 5.90 -7.40 6.86
C LEU A 272 6.30 -7.98 5.50
N LYS A 273 7.58 -7.91 5.12
CA LYS A 273 8.02 -8.49 3.84
C LYS A 273 8.00 -10.01 3.84
N ASP A 274 8.46 -10.62 4.92
CA ASP A 274 8.46 -12.08 5.03
C ASP A 274 7.03 -12.59 5.11
N PHE A 275 6.18 -11.91 5.87
CA PHE A 275 4.76 -12.17 5.92
C PHE A 275 4.10 -12.10 4.54
N LEU A 276 4.35 -11.05 3.76
CA LEU A 276 3.86 -10.95 2.39
C LEU A 276 4.31 -12.14 1.54
N ASN A 277 5.58 -12.56 1.66
CA ASN A 277 6.09 -13.72 0.92
C ASN A 277 5.39 -15.00 1.35
N ASP A 278 5.19 -15.20 2.65
CA ASP A 278 4.60 -16.42 3.20
C ASP A 278 3.12 -16.56 2.86
N ILE A 279 2.37 -15.44 2.74
CA ILE A 279 1.03 -15.44 2.14
C ILE A 279 1.06 -16.06 0.73
N PHE A 280 1.97 -15.59 -0.13
CA PHE A 280 2.08 -16.11 -1.51
C PHE A 280 2.63 -17.53 -1.58
N LYS A 281 3.49 -17.93 -0.64
CA LYS A 281 3.99 -19.32 -0.54
C LYS A 281 2.88 -20.28 -0.14
N LYS A 282 2.04 -19.93 0.85
CA LYS A 282 0.94 -20.78 1.32
C LYS A 282 -0.01 -21.18 0.18
N VAL A 283 -0.17 -20.30 -0.81
CA VAL A 283 -1.02 -20.55 -1.98
C VAL A 283 -0.25 -20.81 -3.28
N ALA A 284 1.04 -21.13 -3.22
CA ALA A 284 1.91 -21.20 -4.40
C ALA A 284 1.41 -22.18 -5.48
N ASN A 285 0.82 -23.29 -5.05
CA ASN A 285 0.33 -24.39 -5.90
C ASN A 285 -1.09 -24.15 -6.44
N ASP A 286 -1.82 -23.17 -5.90
CA ASP A 286 -3.19 -22.87 -6.32
C ASP A 286 -3.25 -21.62 -7.21
N LYS A 287 -3.40 -21.88 -8.51
CA LYS A 287 -3.42 -20.83 -9.54
C LYS A 287 -4.62 -19.88 -9.40
N LYS A 288 -5.75 -20.35 -8.87
CA LYS A 288 -7.01 -19.57 -8.79
C LYS A 288 -6.90 -18.54 -7.68
N ILE A 289 -6.55 -18.95 -6.46
CA ILE A 289 -6.36 -18.00 -5.35
C ILE A 289 -5.14 -17.10 -5.61
N LYS A 290 -4.04 -17.59 -6.19
CA LYS A 290 -2.86 -16.75 -6.51
C LYS A 290 -3.19 -15.61 -7.48
N LYS A 291 -4.07 -15.86 -8.46
CA LYS A 291 -4.59 -14.80 -9.35
C LYS A 291 -5.54 -13.86 -8.62
N THR A 292 -6.37 -14.40 -7.73
CA THR A 292 -7.26 -13.60 -6.88
C THR A 292 -6.46 -12.65 -5.99
N LEU A 293 -5.38 -13.09 -5.33
CA LEU A 293 -4.52 -12.21 -4.52
C LEU A 293 -3.89 -11.06 -5.33
N LYS A 294 -3.47 -11.33 -6.57
CA LYS A 294 -2.97 -10.27 -7.45
C LYS A 294 -4.04 -9.24 -7.81
N LEU A 295 -5.31 -9.66 -7.91
CA LEU A 295 -6.45 -8.78 -8.10
C LEU A 295 -6.76 -7.99 -6.83
N ILE A 296 -6.70 -8.62 -5.65
CA ILE A 296 -6.90 -7.96 -4.34
C ILE A 296 -6.01 -6.73 -4.18
N ILE A 297 -4.75 -6.78 -4.65
CA ILE A 297 -3.86 -5.62 -4.62
C ILE A 297 -4.43 -4.45 -5.42
N GLU A 298 -4.84 -4.66 -6.69
CA GLU A 298 -5.43 -3.58 -7.50
C GLU A 298 -6.82 -3.17 -7.01
N LEU A 299 -7.57 -4.11 -6.42
CA LEU A 299 -8.87 -3.83 -5.81
C LEU A 299 -8.72 -2.95 -4.57
N THR A 300 -7.70 -3.18 -3.75
CA THR A 300 -7.37 -2.31 -2.61
C THR A 300 -7.08 -0.90 -3.10
N HIS A 301 -6.29 -0.76 -4.18
CA HIS A 301 -6.01 0.54 -4.81
C HIS A 301 -7.29 1.22 -5.27
N PHE A 302 -8.13 0.50 -6.01
CA PHE A 302 -9.42 1.00 -6.50
C PHE A 302 -10.31 1.48 -5.35
N VAL A 303 -10.45 0.70 -4.27
CA VAL A 303 -11.30 1.07 -3.14
C VAL A 303 -10.74 2.27 -2.37
N PHE A 304 -9.42 2.38 -2.21
CA PHE A 304 -8.83 3.60 -1.62
C PHE A 304 -9.14 4.83 -2.49
N LEU A 305 -8.98 4.74 -3.82
CA LEU A 305 -9.30 5.86 -4.71
C LEU A 305 -10.79 6.27 -4.62
N GLU A 306 -11.70 5.31 -4.51
CA GLU A 306 -13.13 5.58 -4.33
C GLU A 306 -13.45 6.24 -2.98
N LYS A 307 -12.90 5.71 -1.88
CA LYS A 307 -13.19 6.25 -0.54
C LYS A 307 -12.71 7.68 -0.34
N TYR A 308 -11.62 8.06 -0.98
CA TYR A 308 -11.06 9.41 -0.92
C TYR A 308 -11.50 10.30 -2.09
N ASN A 309 -12.54 9.89 -2.84
CA ASN A 309 -13.14 10.65 -3.95
C ASN A 309 -12.13 11.06 -5.05
N ILE A 310 -11.04 10.30 -5.22
CA ILE A 310 -10.13 10.45 -6.35
C ILE A 310 -10.74 9.77 -7.60
N LEU A 311 -11.58 8.76 -7.37
CA LEU A 311 -12.39 8.07 -8.37
C LEU A 311 -13.84 7.99 -7.86
N THR A 312 -14.82 8.04 -8.77
CA THR A 312 -16.26 8.07 -8.42
C THR A 312 -17.07 6.96 -9.09
N LEU A 313 -16.45 5.93 -9.65
CA LEU A 313 -17.16 4.90 -10.40
C LEU A 313 -18.20 4.19 -9.54
N SER A 314 -17.91 3.92 -8.27
CA SER A 314 -18.86 3.26 -7.38
C SER A 314 -20.01 4.16 -6.99
N SER A 315 -19.76 5.45 -6.73
CA SER A 315 -20.81 6.39 -6.33
C SER A 315 -21.71 6.74 -7.51
N ASP A 316 -21.15 6.87 -8.72
CA ASP A 316 -21.91 7.09 -9.95
C ASP A 316 -22.70 5.83 -10.37
N ALA A 317 -22.12 4.64 -10.18
CA ALA A 317 -22.85 3.39 -10.32
C ALA A 317 -24.03 3.32 -9.36
N LYS A 318 -23.84 3.66 -8.08
CA LYS A 318 -24.89 3.69 -7.06
C LYS A 318 -26.05 4.62 -7.46
N LYS A 319 -25.74 5.86 -7.85
CA LYS A 319 -26.75 6.85 -8.31
C LYS A 319 -27.58 6.31 -9.48
N THR A 320 -26.95 5.53 -10.35
CA THR A 320 -27.62 4.91 -11.51
C THR A 320 -28.48 3.71 -11.09
N THR A 321 -27.94 2.82 -10.26
CA THR A 321 -28.58 1.51 -9.99
C THR A 321 -29.64 1.56 -8.89
N ASP A 322 -29.46 2.41 -7.88
CA ASP A 322 -30.37 2.40 -6.72
C ASP A 322 -31.83 2.73 -7.07
N PRO A 323 -32.13 3.74 -7.90
CA PRO A 323 -33.50 4.01 -8.36
C PRO A 323 -34.11 2.84 -9.13
N MET A 324 -33.28 2.01 -9.78
CA MET A 324 -33.72 0.93 -10.66
C MET A 324 -33.91 -0.42 -9.94
N ASN A 325 -33.58 -0.52 -8.64
CA ASN A 325 -33.61 -1.79 -7.90
C ASN A 325 -34.99 -2.49 -8.01
N ASN A 326 -36.07 -1.72 -7.93
CA ASN A 326 -37.45 -2.22 -7.96
C ASN A 326 -38.06 -2.23 -9.36
N TYR A 327 -37.32 -1.84 -10.39
CA TYR A 327 -37.81 -1.95 -11.76
C TYR A 327 -37.96 -3.42 -12.13
N LEU A 328 -38.82 -3.70 -13.10
CA LEU A 328 -39.25 -5.05 -13.45
C LEU A 328 -38.88 -5.39 -14.89
N ILE A 329 -38.57 -6.65 -15.14
CA ILE A 329 -38.67 -7.24 -16.48
C ILE A 329 -39.80 -8.28 -16.48
N LYS A 330 -40.45 -8.43 -17.64
CA LYS A 330 -41.42 -9.49 -17.87
C LYS A 330 -40.68 -10.75 -18.30
N ILE A 331 -40.96 -11.85 -17.62
CA ILE A 331 -40.52 -13.21 -17.95
C ILE A 331 -41.75 -14.09 -18.13
N ASP A 332 -41.62 -15.24 -18.76
CA ASP A 332 -42.76 -16.12 -19.10
C ASP A 332 -43.64 -16.46 -17.88
N ASN A 333 -43.02 -16.55 -16.68
CA ASN A 333 -43.69 -16.88 -15.42
C ASN A 333 -43.92 -15.67 -14.49
N GLY A 334 -44.00 -14.44 -15.02
CA GLY A 334 -44.38 -13.25 -14.28
C GLY A 334 -43.37 -12.10 -14.38
N ASN A 335 -43.21 -11.35 -13.30
CA ASN A 335 -42.29 -10.21 -13.25
C ASN A 335 -41.13 -10.50 -12.30
N LYS A 336 -39.92 -10.13 -12.70
CA LYS A 336 -38.74 -10.22 -11.84
C LYS A 336 -38.13 -8.84 -11.66
N SER A 337 -37.81 -8.49 -10.42
CA SER A 337 -37.11 -7.23 -10.15
C SER A 337 -35.67 -7.30 -10.61
N ILE A 338 -35.13 -6.17 -11.07
CA ILE A 338 -33.73 -6.10 -11.51
C ILE A 338 -32.78 -6.48 -10.38
N ILE A 339 -33.08 -6.07 -9.13
CA ILE A 339 -32.25 -6.45 -7.98
C ILE A 339 -32.25 -7.97 -7.71
N SER A 340 -33.38 -8.65 -7.92
CA SER A 340 -33.45 -10.11 -7.80
C SER A 340 -32.57 -10.78 -8.86
N ILE A 341 -32.60 -10.30 -10.10
CA ILE A 341 -31.73 -10.83 -11.16
C ILE A 341 -30.26 -10.62 -10.80
N TYR A 342 -29.90 -9.46 -10.26
CA TYR A 342 -28.55 -9.21 -9.79
C TYR A 342 -28.11 -10.21 -8.71
N ASN A 343 -28.95 -10.46 -7.71
CA ASN A 343 -28.61 -11.40 -6.64
C ASN A 343 -28.36 -12.80 -7.19
N ASP A 344 -29.23 -13.27 -8.09
CA ASP A 344 -29.09 -14.59 -8.72
C ASP A 344 -27.83 -14.69 -9.58
N CYS A 345 -27.53 -13.65 -10.37
CA CYS A 345 -26.29 -13.56 -11.15
C CYS A 345 -25.05 -13.65 -10.24
N ILE A 346 -25.02 -12.92 -9.13
CA ILE A 346 -23.86 -12.92 -8.22
C ILE A 346 -23.67 -14.28 -7.53
N GLU A 347 -24.75 -14.99 -7.25
CA GLU A 347 -24.71 -16.31 -6.63
C GLU A 347 -24.20 -17.40 -7.59
N HIS A 348 -24.56 -17.32 -8.87
CA HIS A 348 -24.28 -18.39 -9.84
C HIS A 348 -23.13 -18.09 -10.82
N VAL A 349 -22.63 -16.86 -10.87
CA VAL A 349 -21.56 -16.48 -11.80
C VAL A 349 -20.27 -17.27 -11.58
N ASN A 350 -19.84 -18.00 -12.61
CA ASN A 350 -18.59 -18.73 -12.60
C ASN A 350 -17.49 -17.96 -13.35
N LEU A 351 -16.50 -17.47 -12.61
CA LEU A 351 -15.30 -16.83 -13.17
C LEU A 351 -14.15 -17.84 -13.19
N LYS A 352 -13.47 -17.95 -14.35
CA LYS A 352 -12.50 -19.01 -14.64
C LYS A 352 -11.33 -19.04 -13.66
N ASN A 353 -10.91 -17.88 -13.14
CA ASN A 353 -9.71 -17.77 -12.31
C ASN A 353 -9.87 -16.89 -11.07
N ILE A 354 -11.09 -16.47 -10.74
CA ILE A 354 -11.37 -15.51 -9.68
C ILE A 354 -12.49 -16.08 -8.81
N ILE A 355 -12.41 -15.84 -7.50
CA ILE A 355 -13.41 -16.32 -6.54
C ILE A 355 -14.20 -15.11 -6.07
N LEU A 356 -15.31 -14.80 -6.75
CA LEU A 356 -16.11 -13.60 -6.49
C LEU A 356 -16.62 -13.54 -5.04
N LYS A 357 -17.08 -14.68 -4.52
CA LYS A 357 -17.53 -14.81 -3.12
C LYS A 357 -16.48 -14.32 -2.12
N ASN A 358 -15.20 -14.63 -2.32
CA ASN A 358 -14.13 -14.19 -1.43
C ASN A 358 -13.91 -12.68 -1.53
N LEU A 359 -14.01 -12.09 -2.73
CA LEU A 359 -13.89 -10.64 -2.91
C LEU A 359 -15.02 -9.90 -2.18
N LEU A 360 -16.26 -10.39 -2.29
CA LEU A 360 -17.43 -9.82 -1.64
C LEU A 360 -17.51 -10.16 -0.14
N GLY A 361 -16.77 -11.18 0.32
CA GLY A 361 -16.64 -11.56 1.72
C GLY A 361 -15.74 -10.61 2.54
N ILE A 362 -14.89 -9.85 1.86
CA ILE A 362 -14.10 -8.76 2.45
C ILE A 362 -15.01 -7.55 2.59
N ASN A 363 -15.42 -7.25 3.83
CA ASN A 363 -16.37 -6.18 4.13
C ASN A 363 -15.94 -4.83 3.54
N TYR A 364 -14.63 -4.56 3.56
CA TYR A 364 -14.07 -3.30 3.06
C TYR A 364 -14.28 -3.10 1.55
N PHE A 365 -14.35 -4.17 0.76
CA PHE A 365 -14.54 -4.11 -0.70
C PHE A 365 -16.01 -4.24 -1.11
N LYS A 366 -16.83 -4.86 -0.26
CA LYS A 366 -18.18 -5.33 -0.60
C LYS A 366 -19.05 -4.23 -1.20
N SER A 367 -19.18 -3.08 -0.55
CA SER A 367 -20.06 -2.00 -1.02
C SER A 367 -19.60 -1.46 -2.37
N THR A 368 -18.31 -1.08 -2.49
CA THR A 368 -17.74 -0.54 -3.72
C THR A 368 -17.90 -1.49 -4.90
N LEU A 369 -17.58 -2.77 -4.71
CA LEU A 369 -17.76 -3.78 -5.75
C LEU A 369 -19.23 -4.01 -6.10
N THR A 370 -20.11 -4.06 -5.09
CA THR A 370 -21.55 -4.30 -5.30
C THR A 370 -22.14 -3.30 -6.29
N PHE A 371 -21.85 -2.00 -6.11
CA PHE A 371 -22.39 -0.97 -7.01
C PHE A 371 -21.87 -1.10 -8.45
N VAL A 372 -20.57 -1.32 -8.62
CA VAL A 372 -19.98 -1.48 -9.96
C VAL A 372 -20.50 -2.75 -10.65
N LEU A 373 -20.64 -3.86 -9.93
CA LEU A 373 -21.18 -5.11 -10.46
C LEU A 373 -22.68 -4.99 -10.80
N LYS A 374 -23.47 -4.30 -9.96
CA LYS A 374 -24.88 -3.98 -10.26
C LYS A 374 -24.99 -3.20 -11.56
N LEU A 375 -24.15 -2.18 -11.76
CA LEU A 375 -24.19 -1.37 -12.98
C LEU A 375 -23.93 -2.23 -14.23
N ILE A 376 -23.01 -3.19 -14.16
CA ILE A 376 -22.75 -4.14 -15.25
C ILE A 376 -23.96 -5.06 -15.51
N VAL A 377 -24.58 -5.60 -14.47
CA VAL A 377 -25.79 -6.42 -14.61
C VAL A 377 -26.92 -5.59 -15.24
N TYR A 378 -27.19 -4.40 -14.71
CA TYR A 378 -28.30 -3.55 -15.12
C TYR A 378 -28.11 -3.09 -16.57
N TYR A 379 -26.87 -2.80 -16.97
CA TYR A 379 -26.52 -2.55 -18.37
C TYR A 379 -26.92 -3.69 -19.30
N ASN A 380 -26.66 -4.95 -18.91
CA ASN A 380 -27.02 -6.10 -19.75
C ASN A 380 -28.53 -6.29 -19.82
N ILE A 381 -29.24 -6.11 -18.71
CA ILE A 381 -30.70 -6.18 -18.67
C ILE A 381 -31.31 -5.12 -19.59
N ASN A 382 -30.87 -3.86 -19.47
CA ASN A 382 -31.37 -2.73 -20.26
C ASN A 382 -31.16 -2.90 -21.77
N ASN A 383 -30.15 -3.67 -22.18
CA ASN A 383 -29.87 -3.92 -23.60
C ASN A 383 -30.65 -5.12 -24.17
N LYS A 384 -31.15 -6.02 -23.33
CA LYS A 384 -31.82 -7.26 -23.76
C LYS A 384 -33.33 -7.25 -23.52
N HIS A 385 -33.79 -6.51 -22.53
CA HIS A 385 -35.18 -6.53 -22.09
C HIS A 385 -35.76 -5.12 -22.02
N THR A 386 -37.07 -5.02 -22.24
CA THR A 386 -37.84 -3.83 -21.86
C THR A 386 -37.91 -3.77 -20.34
N VAL A 387 -37.38 -2.69 -19.78
CA VAL A 387 -37.40 -2.44 -18.34
C VAL A 387 -38.60 -1.58 -17.99
N TYR A 388 -39.38 -2.02 -17.01
CA TYR A 388 -40.58 -1.34 -16.53
C TYR A 388 -40.28 -0.65 -15.19
N MET A 389 -40.49 0.67 -15.12
CA MET A 389 -40.39 1.43 -13.87
C MET A 389 -41.56 1.13 -12.94
N ASN A 390 -42.73 0.91 -13.53
CA ASN A 390 -43.97 0.49 -12.88
C ASN A 390 -44.83 -0.26 -13.92
N LYS A 391 -46.12 -0.51 -13.61
CA LYS A 391 -47.02 -1.27 -14.51
C LYS A 391 -47.26 -0.61 -15.87
N HIS A 392 -47.03 0.70 -15.99
CA HIS A 392 -47.39 1.52 -17.15
C HIS A 392 -46.15 2.09 -17.84
N ASP A 393 -45.14 2.51 -17.08
CA ASP A 393 -44.01 3.26 -17.60
C ASP A 393 -42.80 2.36 -17.87
N THR A 394 -42.21 2.52 -19.06
CA THR A 394 -40.94 1.88 -19.43
C THR A 394 -39.76 2.82 -19.21
N PHE A 395 -38.66 2.27 -18.73
CA PHE A 395 -37.40 3.00 -18.64
C PHE A 395 -36.77 3.12 -20.04
N ASN A 396 -36.66 4.36 -20.53
CA ASN A 396 -36.07 4.67 -21.83
C ASN A 396 -34.62 5.20 -21.72
N GLY A 397 -34.04 5.18 -20.51
CA GLY A 397 -32.69 5.66 -20.28
C GLY A 397 -31.61 4.72 -20.85
N LYS A 398 -30.41 5.27 -21.09
CA LYS A 398 -29.25 4.49 -21.52
C LYS A 398 -28.29 4.31 -20.35
N ILE A 399 -28.05 3.06 -19.98
CA ILE A 399 -26.99 2.70 -19.04
C ILE A 399 -25.68 2.53 -19.84
N SER A 400 -24.57 3.01 -19.31
CA SER A 400 -23.25 2.84 -19.92
C SER A 400 -22.26 2.30 -18.91
N ILE A 401 -21.47 1.31 -19.32
CA ILE A 401 -20.33 0.77 -18.56
C ILE A 401 -18.98 1.21 -19.15
N ARG A 402 -18.98 2.06 -20.18
CA ARG A 402 -17.74 2.49 -20.88
C ARG A 402 -16.79 3.20 -19.93
N ASN A 403 -17.32 4.03 -19.04
CA ASN A 403 -16.53 4.80 -18.08
C ASN A 403 -15.74 3.88 -17.13
N ILE A 404 -16.31 2.73 -16.70
CA ILE A 404 -15.59 1.75 -15.88
C ILE A 404 -14.30 1.33 -16.57
N PHE A 405 -14.38 0.92 -17.84
CA PHE A 405 -13.22 0.43 -18.57
C PHE A 405 -12.24 1.55 -18.94
N ALA A 406 -12.74 2.73 -19.28
CA ALA A 406 -11.91 3.90 -19.59
C ALA A 406 -11.05 4.30 -18.38
N GLU A 407 -11.67 4.46 -17.21
CA GLU A 407 -10.96 4.86 -15.99
C GLU A 407 -9.93 3.81 -15.53
N LEU A 408 -10.29 2.52 -15.57
CA LEU A 408 -9.35 1.46 -15.20
C LEU A 408 -8.14 1.40 -16.16
N ASN A 409 -8.35 1.73 -17.45
CA ASN A 409 -7.25 1.83 -18.41
C ASN A 409 -6.37 3.06 -18.12
N ASN A 410 -6.97 4.22 -17.83
CA ASN A 410 -6.26 5.45 -17.45
C ASN A 410 -5.38 5.23 -16.20
N LEU A 411 -5.93 4.54 -15.20
CA LEU A 411 -5.23 4.19 -13.97
C LEU A 411 -4.25 3.01 -14.12
N LYS A 412 -4.21 2.36 -15.29
CA LYS A 412 -3.40 1.18 -15.60
C LYS A 412 -3.72 -0.04 -14.70
N MET A 413 -4.96 -0.15 -14.23
CA MET A 413 -5.48 -1.26 -13.41
C MET A 413 -5.90 -2.47 -14.27
N LYS A 414 -4.93 -3.11 -14.90
CA LYS A 414 -5.15 -4.16 -15.91
C LYS A 414 -5.89 -5.39 -15.37
N LYS A 415 -5.67 -5.77 -14.11
CA LYS A 415 -6.33 -6.96 -13.52
C LYS A 415 -7.78 -6.65 -13.17
N MET A 416 -8.07 -5.47 -12.64
CA MET A 416 -9.44 -5.00 -12.43
C MET A 416 -10.21 -4.89 -13.75
N HIS A 417 -9.60 -4.30 -14.78
CA HIS A 417 -10.20 -4.24 -16.12
C HIS A 417 -10.56 -5.64 -16.63
N LYS A 418 -9.61 -6.59 -16.53
CA LYS A 418 -9.84 -7.98 -16.94
C LYS A 418 -10.96 -8.65 -16.14
N PHE A 419 -10.99 -8.43 -14.82
CA PHE A 419 -12.02 -8.97 -13.94
C PHE A 419 -13.41 -8.50 -14.34
N PHE A 420 -13.62 -7.19 -14.52
CA PHE A 420 -14.93 -6.68 -14.93
C PHE A 420 -15.30 -7.07 -16.36
N ALA A 421 -14.33 -7.21 -17.26
CA ALA A 421 -14.58 -7.71 -18.61
C ALA A 421 -15.00 -9.19 -18.60
N GLU A 422 -14.37 -10.02 -17.77
CA GLU A 422 -14.72 -11.42 -17.58
C GLU A 422 -16.12 -11.55 -16.94
N PHE A 423 -16.39 -10.76 -15.89
CA PHE A 423 -17.70 -10.71 -15.25
C PHE A 423 -18.80 -10.28 -16.24
N HIS A 424 -18.61 -9.19 -16.97
CA HIS A 424 -19.53 -8.74 -18.02
C HIS A 424 -19.80 -9.84 -19.05
N LYS A 425 -18.77 -10.54 -19.53
CA LYS A 425 -18.92 -11.63 -20.49
C LYS A 425 -19.72 -12.81 -19.91
N SER A 426 -19.51 -13.15 -18.64
CA SER A 426 -20.27 -14.22 -17.99
C SER A 426 -21.75 -13.82 -17.80
N ILE A 427 -22.01 -12.62 -17.30
CA ILE A 427 -23.39 -12.11 -17.10
C ILE A 427 -24.16 -12.04 -18.42
N LYS A 428 -23.53 -11.59 -19.52
CA LYS A 428 -24.17 -11.51 -20.85
C LYS A 428 -24.63 -12.89 -21.39
N LYS A 429 -24.12 -13.99 -20.84
CA LYS A 429 -24.54 -15.36 -21.19
C LYS A 429 -25.66 -15.88 -20.29
N GLU A 430 -25.73 -15.40 -19.05
CA GLU A 430 -26.71 -15.84 -18.05
C GLU A 430 -28.05 -15.13 -18.21
N ILE A 431 -28.01 -13.82 -18.42
CA ILE A 431 -29.09 -12.99 -18.99
C ILE A 431 -29.00 -13.16 -20.48
#